data_AF-X0BAX7-F1
#
_entry.id   AF-X0BAX7-F1
#
_cell.length_a   1.000
_cell.length_b   1.000
_cell.length_c   1.000
_cell.angle_alpha   90.00
_cell.angle_beta   90.00
_cell.angle_gamma   90.00
#
_symmetry.space_group_name_H-M   'P 1'
#
loop_
_entity.id
_entity.type
_entity.pdbx_description
1 polymer ?
#
loop_
_entity_poly.entity_id
_entity_poly.type
_entity_poly.pdbx_seq_one_letter_code
_entity_poly.pdbx_strand_id
1 'polypeptide(L)' 'MNPIDASRYFSDTALPPDGEFSSRKKLVIAISAWAAPRGYAFSVKNSWKTSNGRIGAIY' A
#
# COMPACT_ATOMS: atom_id res chain seq x y z
N MET A 1 -28.54 -2.98 10.58
CA MET A 1 -27.27 -2.70 9.87
C MET A 1 -26.59 -4.04 9.61
N ASN A 2 -26.31 -4.38 8.35
CA ASN A 2 -25.63 -5.64 8.00
C ASN A 2 -24.16 -5.56 8.46
N PRO A 3 -23.65 -6.52 9.25
CA PRO A 3 -22.28 -6.49 9.78
C PRO A 3 -21.20 -6.77 8.72
N ILE A 4 -21.60 -7.11 7.49
CA ILE A 4 -20.69 -7.47 6.39
C ILE A 4 -20.04 -6.23 5.75
N ASP A 5 -20.63 -5.05 5.94
CA ASP A 5 -20.20 -3.82 5.27
C ASP A 5 -19.04 -3.13 6.00
N ALA A 6 -19.00 -3.19 7.33
CA ALA A 6 -18.00 -2.48 8.15
C ALA A 6 -16.57 -3.06 8.07
N SER A 7 -16.40 -4.32 7.65
CA SER A 7 -15.09 -4.97 7.54
C SER A 7 -14.28 -4.53 6.32
N ARG A 8 -14.90 -3.85 5.34
CA ARG A 8 -14.24 -3.44 4.09
C ARG A 8 -13.80 -1.98 4.08
N TYR A 9 -14.16 -1.20 5.08
CA TYR A 9 -13.74 0.19 5.19
C TYR A 9 -12.43 0.26 5.96
N PHE A 10 -11.35 0.59 5.25
CA PHE A 10 -10.18 1.15 5.90
C PHE A 10 -10.66 2.39 6.68
N SER A 11 -10.49 2.39 8.00
CA SER A 11 -10.80 3.57 8.83
C SER A 11 -10.06 4.78 8.25
N ASP A 12 -10.63 6.00 8.29
CA ASP A 12 -9.92 7.22 7.85
C ASP A 12 -8.56 7.43 8.56
N THR A 13 -8.35 6.77 9.71
CA THR A 13 -7.07 6.69 10.44
C THR A 13 -6.08 5.64 9.89
N ALA A 14 -6.39 4.98 8.77
CA ALA A 14 -5.59 3.92 8.15
C ALA A 14 -4.71 4.44 6.99
N LEU A 15 -4.50 5.74 6.89
CA LEU A 15 -3.51 6.28 5.97
C LEU A 15 -2.13 6.28 6.66
N PRO A 16 -1.07 5.80 5.97
CA PRO A 16 0.29 5.98 6.45
C PRO A 16 0.62 7.48 6.48
N PRO A 17 1.55 7.91 7.34
CA PRO A 17 1.96 9.32 7.40
C PRO A 17 2.55 9.77 6.06
N ASP A 18 2.13 10.97 5.64
CA ASP A 18 2.75 11.66 4.50
C ASP A 18 4.20 11.99 4.82
N GLY A 19 5.09 11.78 3.85
CA GLY A 19 6.51 12.01 4.04
C GLY A 19 7.29 12.00 2.74
N GLU A 20 8.35 12.81 2.70
CA GLU A 20 9.31 12.78 1.61
C GLU A 20 10.38 11.72 1.92
N PHE A 21 10.53 10.75 1.02
CA PHE A 21 11.48 9.67 1.20
C PHE A 21 12.56 9.76 0.14
N SER A 22 13.82 9.79 0.59
CA SER A 22 14.99 9.84 -0.30
C SER A 22 15.16 8.59 -1.18
N SER A 23 14.36 7.54 -0.96
CA SER A 23 14.38 6.31 -1.76
C SER A 23 13.10 5.51 -1.54
N ARG A 24 12.66 4.78 -2.58
CA ARG A 24 11.56 3.82 -2.51
C ARG A 24 11.75 2.80 -1.39
N LYS A 25 12.98 2.33 -1.13
CA LYS A 25 13.26 1.36 -0.05
C LYS A 25 12.91 1.93 1.33
N LYS A 26 13.24 3.21 1.57
CA LYS A 26 12.91 3.89 2.84
C LYS A 26 11.41 4.06 3.01
N LEU A 27 10.69 4.40 1.94
CA LEU A 27 9.22 4.43 1.95
C LEU A 27 8.66 3.06 2.35
N VAL A 28 9.10 1.96 1.72
CA VAL A 28 8.62 0.61 2.05
C VAL A 28 8.84 0.28 3.53
N ILE A 29 10.02 0.58 4.06
CA ILE A 29 10.33 0.33 5.46
C ILE A 29 9.42 1.14 6.38
N ALA A 30 9.21 2.43 6.08
CA ALA A 30 8.37 3.30 6.90
C ALA A 30 6.90 2.86 6.90
N ILE A 31 6.32 2.57 5.72
CA ILE A 31 4.93 2.11 5.65
C ILE A 31 4.77 0.74 6.30
N SER A 32 5.73 -0.17 6.13
CA SER A 32 5.67 -1.51 6.74
C SER A 32 5.81 -1.44 8.25
N ALA A 33 6.64 -0.55 8.80
CA ALA A 33 6.74 -0.32 10.24
C ALA A 33 5.44 0.25 10.82
N TRP A 34 4.78 1.16 10.10
CA TRP A 34 3.45 1.67 10.46
C TRP A 34 2.36 0.57 10.38
N ALA A 35 2.47 -0.32 9.40
CA ALA A 35 1.50 -1.38 9.11
C ALA A 35 1.56 -2.57 10.08
N ALA A 36 2.77 -2.95 10.51
CA ALA A 36 3.03 -4.12 11.35
C ALA A 36 2.15 -4.21 12.62
N PRO A 37 2.06 -3.18 13.47
CA PRO A 37 1.20 -3.23 14.66
C PRO A 37 -0.31 -3.26 14.34
N ARG A 38 -0.69 -2.95 13.10
CA ARG A 38 -2.09 -2.89 12.64
C ARG A 38 -2.53 -4.18 11.92
N GLY A 39 -1.63 -5.16 11.77
CA GLY A 39 -1.91 -6.41 11.07
C GLY A 39 -1.92 -6.31 9.54
N TYR A 40 -1.35 -5.23 8.98
CA TYR A 40 -1.24 -5.03 7.54
C TYR A 40 0.17 -5.34 7.02
N ALA A 41 0.27 -5.78 5.77
CA ALA A 41 1.54 -5.99 5.08
C ALA A 41 1.49 -5.35 3.69
N PHE A 42 2.47 -4.49 3.39
CA PHE A 42 2.61 -3.87 2.07
C PHE A 42 3.62 -4.64 1.22
N SER A 43 3.30 -4.81 -0.05
CA SER A 43 4.24 -5.35 -1.05
C SER A 43 4.41 -4.33 -2.17
N VAL A 44 5.65 -3.96 -2.44
CA VAL A 44 5.98 -3.06 -3.56
C VAL A 44 6.28 -3.89 -4.79
N LYS A 45 5.59 -3.56 -5.87
CA LYS A 45 5.76 -4.21 -7.17
C LYS A 45 6.24 -3.21 -8.20
N ASN A 46 7.14 -3.64 -9.07
CA ASN A 46 7.51 -2.87 -10.23
C ASN A 46 6.47 -3.13 -11.31
N SER A 47 5.74 -2.08 -11.68
CA SER A 47 4.92 -2.09 -12.88
C SER A 47 5.65 -1.39 -14.02
N TRP A 48 5.47 -1.87 -15.24
CA TRP A 48 5.92 -1.18 -16.45
C TRP A 48 4.75 -0.99 -17.40
N LYS A 49 4.81 0.06 -18.22
CA LYS A 49 3.91 0.20 -19.36
C LYS A 49 4.50 -0.56 -20.54
N THR A 50 3.70 -1.44 -21.12
CA THR A 50 4.01 -2.06 -22.41
C THR A 50 3.87 -1.02 -23.52
N SER A 51 4.53 -1.26 -24.65
CA SER A 51 4.43 -0.40 -25.85
C SER A 51 2.98 -0.26 -26.35
N ASN A 52 2.10 -1.20 -26.03
CA ASN A 52 0.69 -1.19 -26.40
C ASN A 52 -0.23 -0.59 -25.30
N GLY A 53 0.32 0.20 -24.37
CA GLY A 53 -0.43 0.93 -23.34
C GLY A 53 -0.90 0.11 -22.14
N ARG A 54 -0.75 -1.23 -22.15
CA ARG A 54 -1.10 -2.10 -21.01
C ARG A 54 -0.06 -2.00 -19.90
N ILE A 55 -0.50 -2.13 -18.64
CA ILE A 55 0.38 -2.16 -17.47
C ILE A 55 0.70 -3.61 -17.13
N GLY A 56 1.98 -3.98 -17.19
CA GLY A 56 2.49 -5.25 -16.66
C GLY A 56 3.02 -5.04 -15.23
N ALA A 57 2.93 -6.05 -14.38
CA ALA A 57 3.54 -6.07 -13.06
C ALA A 57 4.22 -7.43 -12.83
N ILE A 58 5.42 -7.43 -12.23
CA ILE A 58 6.11 -8.67 -11.82
C ILE A 58 5.56 -9.03 -10.44
N TYR A 59 5.11 -10.28 -10.28
CA TYR A 59 4.50 -10.81 -9.07
C TYR A 59 5.53 -11.46 -8.16
#